data_AF-A0A6V7C4P5-F1
#
_entry.id   AF-A0A6V7C4P5-F1
#
_cell.length_a   1.000
_cell.length_b   1.000
_cell.length_c   1.000
_cell.angle_alpha   90.00
_cell.angle_beta   90.00
_cell.angle_gamma   90.00
#
_symmetry.space_group_name_H-M   'P 1'
#
loop_
_entity.id
_entity.type
_entity.pdbx_description
1 polymer ?
#
loop_
_entity_poly.entity_id
_entity_poly.type
_entity_poly.pdbx_seq_one_letter_code
_entity_poly.pdbx_strand_id
1 'polypeptide(L)'
;MRRLEQDLGRGYDDNSARLAASSAYLAKENGLSRIDHIMLSEETKSIRQGEKVFVVEGALNDPAHKMAYMKTNDAIAQPVEQSLAQLQSLGETQRQQQSQQQEQQRDQSITPPPRMV
;
A
#
# COMPACT_ATOMS: atom_id res chain seq x y z
N MET A 1 -8.48 7.03 6.80
CA MET A 1 -7.97 8.25 7.45
C MET A 1 -8.96 8.90 8.42
N ARG A 2 -10.14 9.37 7.98
CA ARG A 2 -11.12 10.04 8.88
C ARG A 2 -11.45 9.26 10.16
N ARG A 3 -11.61 7.94 10.07
CA ARG A 3 -11.84 7.07 11.23
C ARG A 3 -10.68 7.10 12.24
N LEU A 4 -9.44 7.10 11.76
CA LEU A 4 -8.25 7.20 12.62
C LEU A 4 -8.21 8.56 13.34
N GLU A 5 -8.52 9.65 12.62
CA GLU A 5 -8.57 10.99 13.21
C GLU A 5 -9.67 11.12 14.28
N GLN A 6 -10.84 10.51 14.03
CA GLN A 6 -11.93 10.43 15.00
C GLN A 6 -11.53 9.64 16.26
N ASP A 7 -10.82 8.52 16.09
CA ASP A 7 -10.31 7.71 17.20
C ASP A 7 -9.30 8.48 18.06
N LEU A 8 -8.45 9.29 17.41
CA LEU A 8 -7.52 10.20 18.07
C LEU A 8 -8.18 11.44 18.68
N GLY A 9 -9.48 11.65 18.45
CA GLY A 9 -10.22 12.83 18.92
C GLY A 9 -9.70 14.15 18.35
N ARG A 10 -9.06 14.13 17.17
CA ARG A 10 -8.44 15.31 16.57
C ARG A 10 -8.96 15.59 15.15
N GLY A 11 -8.74 16.82 14.70
CA GLY A 11 -9.06 17.24 13.33
C GLY A 11 -7.96 16.83 12.34
N TYR A 12 -8.31 16.81 11.05
CA TYR A 12 -7.35 16.57 9.99
C TYR A 12 -6.37 17.74 9.85
N ASP A 13 -5.08 17.47 9.91
CA ASP A 13 -4.00 18.45 9.82
C ASP A 13 -2.91 18.06 8.79
N ASP A 14 -1.80 18.79 8.75
CA ASP A 14 -0.68 18.50 7.85
C ASP A 14 -0.03 17.13 8.13
N ASN A 15 0.02 16.69 9.39
CA ASN A 15 0.53 15.36 9.73
C ASN A 15 -0.45 14.29 9.26
N SER A 16 -1.76 14.53 9.34
CA SER A 16 -2.77 13.64 8.74
C SER A 16 -2.56 13.48 7.24
N ALA A 17 -2.24 14.57 6.53
CA ALA A 17 -1.96 14.54 5.10
C ALA A 17 -0.72 13.73 4.75
N ARG A 18 0.38 13.94 5.48
CA ARG A 18 1.63 13.18 5.31
C ARG A 18 1.42 11.70 5.62
N LEU A 19 0.78 11.40 6.75
CA LEU A 19 0.45 10.03 7.15
C LEU A 19 -0.39 9.32 6.09
N ALA A 20 -1.40 10.00 5.53
CA ALA A 20 -2.26 9.44 4.49
C ALA A 20 -1.49 9.16 3.19
N ALA A 21 -0.63 10.09 2.74
CA ALA A 21 0.17 9.92 1.54
C ALA A 21 1.22 8.80 1.69
N SER A 22 1.93 8.77 2.81
CA SER A 22 2.89 7.71 3.16
C SER A 22 2.19 6.34 3.29
N SER A 23 0.98 6.30 3.84
CA SER A 23 0.17 5.07 3.92
C SER A 23 -0.21 4.55 2.53
N ALA A 24 -0.60 5.43 1.62
CA ALA A 24 -0.93 5.06 0.24
C ALA A 24 0.28 4.50 -0.51
N TYR A 25 1.44 5.15 -0.37
CA TYR A 25 2.71 4.65 -0.89
C TYR A 25 3.05 3.25 -0.36
N LEU A 26 3.04 3.07 0.97
CA LEU A 26 3.36 1.79 1.62
C LEU A 26 2.44 0.66 1.19
N ALA A 27 1.14 0.93 1.07
CA ALA A 27 0.18 -0.05 0.60
C ALA A 27 0.56 -0.54 -0.80
N LYS A 28 0.84 0.38 -1.73
CA LYS A 28 1.21 0.04 -3.10
C LYS A 28 2.54 -0.71 -3.18
N GLU A 29 3.53 -0.26 -2.41
CA GLU A 29 4.85 -0.89 -2.30
C GLU A 29 4.74 -2.35 -1.81
N ASN A 30 3.82 -2.62 -0.88
CA ASN A 30 3.59 -3.97 -0.33
C ASN A 30 2.54 -4.77 -1.11
N GLY A 31 2.14 -4.32 -2.31
CA GLY A 31 1.22 -5.04 -3.17
C GLY A 31 -0.24 -5.06 -2.70
N LEU A 32 -0.62 -4.16 -1.80
CA LEU A 32 -2.03 -3.90 -1.49
C LEU A 32 -2.65 -3.12 -2.66
N SER A 33 -3.87 -3.51 -3.03
CA SER A 33 -4.64 -2.87 -4.10
C SER A 33 -5.52 -1.73 -3.59
N ARG A 34 -5.86 -1.76 -2.30
CA ARG A 34 -6.63 -0.72 -1.61
C ARG A 34 -6.30 -0.68 -0.12
N ILE A 35 -6.77 0.34 0.57
CA ILE A 35 -6.66 0.47 2.02
C ILE A 35 -8.07 0.53 2.59
N ASP A 36 -8.48 -0.52 3.29
CA ASP A 36 -9.77 -0.61 3.97
C ASP A 36 -9.66 -0.06 5.41
N HIS A 37 -8.51 -0.26 6.06
CA HIS A 37 -8.25 0.20 7.43
C HIS A 37 -6.87 0.84 7.58
N ILE A 38 -6.78 1.88 8.42
CA ILE A 38 -5.52 2.45 8.91
C ILE A 38 -5.62 2.47 10.43
N MET A 39 -4.61 1.92 11.11
CA MET A 39 -4.60 1.76 12.56
C MET A 39 -3.23 2.12 13.13
N LEU A 40 -3.20 2.50 14.39
CA LEU A 40 -1.96 2.71 15.13
C LEU A 40 -1.65 1.49 16.00
N SER A 41 -0.37 1.27 16.31
CA SER A 41 0.02 0.23 17.25
C SER A 41 -0.56 0.48 18.64
N GLU A 42 -1.08 -0.57 19.25
CA GLU A 42 -1.35 -0.60 20.68
C GLU A 42 -0.05 -0.77 21.47
N GLU A 43 -0.07 -0.38 22.74
CA GLU A 43 1.07 -0.56 23.62
C GLU A 43 1.29 -2.05 23.91
N THR A 44 2.54 -2.50 23.72
CA THR A 44 3.01 -3.83 24.09
C THR A 44 4.34 -3.71 24.82
N LYS A 45 4.91 -4.83 25.29
CA LYS A 45 6.22 -4.82 25.98
C LYS A 45 7.36 -4.23 25.14
N SER A 46 7.23 -4.17 23.82
CA SER A 46 8.30 -3.75 22.90
C SER A 46 7.92 -2.61 21.97
N ILE A 47 6.65 -2.20 21.94
CA ILE A 47 6.13 -1.18 21.02
C ILE A 47 5.27 -0.21 21.83
N ARG A 48 5.54 1.09 21.70
CA ARG A 48 4.73 2.12 22.34
C ARG A 48 3.42 2.32 21.58
N GLN A 49 2.41 2.81 22.29
CA GLN A 49 1.17 3.25 21.66
C GLN A 49 1.48 4.29 20.56
N GLY A 50 0.93 4.09 19.36
CA GLY A 50 1.13 5.00 18.23
C GLY A 50 2.49 4.95 17.55
N GLU A 51 3.40 4.07 17.97
CA GLU A 51 4.76 3.97 17.40
C GLU A 51 4.74 3.54 15.92
N LYS A 52 3.81 2.66 15.55
CA LYS A 52 3.64 2.17 14.17
C LYS A 52 2.26 2.51 13.64
N VAL A 53 2.20 2.70 12.32
CA VAL A 53 0.96 2.75 11.55
C VAL A 53 0.85 1.49 10.70
N PHE A 54 -0.34 0.91 10.67
CA PHE A 54 -0.70 -0.27 9.90
C PHE A 54 -1.72 0.11 8.83
N VAL A 55 -1.52 -0.38 7.62
CA VAL A 55 -2.49 -0.30 6.51
C VAL A 55 -2.98 -1.71 6.22
N VAL A 56 -4.30 -1.90 6.11
CA VAL A 56 -4.91 -3.21 5.92
C VAL A 56 -5.85 -3.18 4.71
N GLU A 57 -5.76 -4.22 3.89
CA GLU A 57 -6.72 -4.57 2.84
C GLU A 57 -7.53 -5.80 3.29
N GLY A 58 -8.85 -5.70 3.22
CA GLY A 58 -9.78 -6.71 3.71
C GLY A 58 -10.36 -6.40 5.10
N ALA A 59 -11.22 -7.28 5.59
CA ALA A 59 -11.80 -7.15 6.92
C ALA A 59 -10.82 -7.58 8.01
N LEU A 60 -10.79 -6.87 9.15
CA LEU A 60 -9.84 -7.17 10.24
C LEU A 60 -10.02 -8.57 10.86
N ASN A 61 -11.23 -9.14 10.76
CA ASN A 61 -11.54 -10.50 11.22
C ASN A 61 -11.39 -11.57 10.12
N ASP A 62 -11.01 -11.18 8.90
CA ASP A 62 -10.70 -12.11 7.82
C ASP A 62 -9.21 -12.53 7.94
N PRO A 63 -8.89 -13.82 8.12
CA PRO A 63 -7.51 -14.29 8.16
C PRO A 63 -6.75 -14.09 6.85
N ALA A 64 -7.44 -13.86 5.73
CA ALA A 64 -6.82 -13.57 4.43
C ALA A 64 -6.53 -12.08 4.20
N HIS A 65 -6.71 -11.21 5.20
CA HIS A 65 -6.37 -9.80 5.06
C HIS A 65 -4.88 -9.62 4.73
N LYS A 66 -4.57 -8.58 3.96
CA LYS A 66 -3.20 -8.16 3.71
C LYS A 66 -2.90 -6.94 4.55
N MET A 67 -1.70 -6.89 5.11
CA MET A 67 -1.29 -5.79 5.97
C MET A 67 0.16 -5.39 5.69
N ALA A 68 0.41 -4.09 5.74
CA ALA A 68 1.75 -3.51 5.77
C ALA A 68 1.86 -2.51 6.92
N TYR A 69 3.09 -2.21 7.36
CA TYR A 69 3.31 -1.25 8.43
C TYR A 69 4.58 -0.42 8.22
N MET A 70 4.62 0.74 8.85
CA MET A 70 5.82 1.57 8.99
C MET A 70 5.83 2.28 10.35
N LYS A 71 6.93 2.94 10.73
CA LYS A 71 6.92 3.81 11.91
C LYS A 71 6.09 5.06 11.62
N THR A 72 5.29 5.48 12.59
CA THR A 72 4.48 6.69 12.45
C THR A 72 5.36 7.93 12.22
N ASN A 73 6.52 7.99 12.88
CA ASN A 73 7.50 9.07 12.68
C ASN A 73 8.02 9.15 11.25
N ASP A 74 8.31 8.01 10.62
CA ASP A 74 8.77 7.98 9.22
C ASP A 74 7.64 8.48 8.30
N ALA A 75 6.40 8.08 8.58
CA ALA A 75 5.24 8.48 7.81
C ALA A 75 4.96 9.99 7.81
N ILE A 76 5.15 10.66 8.96
CA ILE A 76 4.90 12.11 9.13
C ILE A 76 6.13 12.97 8.80
N ALA A 77 7.33 12.38 8.79
CA ALA A 77 8.56 13.05 8.39
C ALA A 77 8.63 13.22 6.87
N GLN A 78 8.03 12.30 6.11
CA GLN A 78 8.03 12.37 4.65
C GLN A 78 7.03 13.44 4.15
N PRO A 79 7.45 14.36 3.26
CA PRO A 79 6.53 15.28 2.60
C PRO A 79 5.47 14.55 1.77
N VAL A 80 4.31 15.18 1.62
CA VAL A 80 3.19 14.62 0.84
C VAL A 80 3.61 14.43 -0.61
N GLU A 81 4.24 15.46 -1.20
CA GLU A 81 4.66 15.48 -2.59
C GLU A 81 5.64 14.34 -2.91
N GLN A 82 6.57 14.07 -1.99
CA GLN A 82 7.53 12.97 -2.13
C GLN A 82 6.82 11.62 -2.14
N SER A 83 5.91 11.40 -1.19
CA SER A 83 5.14 10.16 -1.09
C SER A 83 4.29 9.92 -2.35
N LEU A 84 3.67 10.98 -2.88
CA LEU A 84 2.86 10.92 -4.08
C LEU A 84 3.70 10.63 -5.33
N ALA A 85 4.87 11.27 -5.47
CA ALA A 85 5.78 11.01 -6.57
C ALA A 85 6.25 9.54 -6.58
N GLN A 86 6.57 8.99 -5.40
CA GLN A 86 6.94 7.58 -5.28
C GLN A 86 5.76 6.63 -5.57
N LEU A 87 4.55 6.98 -5.13
CA LEU A 87 3.35 6.20 -5.44
C LEU A 87 3.08 6.15 -6.95
N GLN A 88 3.26 7.26 -7.65
CA GLN A 88 3.10 7.34 -9.10
C GLN A 88 4.12 6.46 -9.84
N SER A 89 5.41 6.56 -9.48
CA SER A 89 6.46 5.78 -10.15
C SER A 89 6.30 4.27 -9.94
N LEU A 90 5.85 3.83 -8.76
CA LEU A 90 5.48 2.43 -8.53
C LEU A 90 4.30 1.98 -9.41
N GLY A 91 3.28 2.83 -9.54
CA GLY A 91 2.12 2.55 -10.36
C GLY A 91 2.43 2.47 -11.86
N GLU A 92 3.39 3.24 -12.35
CA GLU A 92 3.87 3.18 -13.74
C GLU A 92 4.68 1.90 -13.98
N THR A 93 5.59 1.58 -13.07
CA THR A 93 6.44 0.38 -13.16
C THR A 93 5.59 -0.91 -13.18
N GLN A 94 4.58 -1.02 -12.30
CA GLN A 94 3.66 -2.16 -12.31
C GLN A 94 2.87 -2.27 -13.62
N ARG A 95 2.41 -1.14 -14.18
CA ARG A 95 1.68 -1.15 -15.45
C ARG A 95 2.55 -1.62 -16.61
N GLN A 96 3.81 -1.18 -16.68
CA GLN A 96 4.76 -1.60 -17.70
C GLN A 96 5.12 -3.09 -17.59
N GLN A 97 5.25 -3.62 -16.38
CA GLN A 97 5.49 -5.06 -16.18
C GLN A 97 4.28 -5.89 -16.63
N GLN A 98 3.07 -5.41 -16.33
CA GLN A 98 1.83 -6.12 -16.68
C GLN A 98 1.58 -6.13 -18.20
N SER A 99 1.93 -5.06 -18.92
CA SER A 99 1.84 -5.04 -20.39
C SER A 99 2.83 -6.02 -21.03
N GLN A 100 4.09 -6.04 -20.58
CA GLN A 100 5.10 -6.97 -21.09
C GLN A 100 4.72 -8.44 -20.89
N GLN A 101 4.11 -8.78 -19.75
CA GLN A 101 3.63 -10.14 -19.50
C GLN A 101 2.48 -10.53 -20.44
N GLN A 102 1.56 -9.61 -20.76
CA GLN A 102 0.48 -9.89 -21.71
C GLN A 102 1.02 -10.09 -23.14
N GLU A 103 2.03 -9.34 -23.54
CA GLU A 103 2.69 -9.50 -24.85
C GLU A 103 3.37 -10.88 -24.97
N GLN A 104 4.10 -11.32 -23.94
CA GLN A 104 4.76 -12.64 -23.91
C GLN A 104 3.77 -13.81 -23.92
N GLN A 105 2.60 -13.67 -23.28
CA GLN A 105 1.56 -14.70 -23.30
C GLN A 105 0.88 -14.80 -24.67
N ARG A 106 0.67 -13.66 -25.34
CA ARG A 106 0.13 -13.64 -26.71
C ARG A 106 1.07 -14.33 -27.68
N ASP A 107 2.36 -14.06 -27.63
CA ASP A 107 3.35 -14.65 -28.54
C ASP A 107 3.42 -16.18 -28.42
N GLN A 108 3.41 -16.72 -27.19
CA GLN A 108 3.37 -18.16 -26.95
C GLN A 108 2.08 -18.84 -27.44
N SER A 109 0.94 -18.16 -27.39
CA SER A 109 -0.34 -18.70 -27.86
C SER A 109 -0.46 -18.77 -29.40
N ILE A 110 0.41 -18.09 -30.13
CA ILE A 110 0.36 -18.00 -31.60
C ILE A 110 1.28 -19.04 -32.27
N THR A 111 2.11 -19.79 -31.52
CA THR A 111 3.00 -20.81 -32.12
C THR A 111 2.18 -22.05 -32.51
N PRO A 112 1.93 -22.34 -33.81
CA PRO A 112 1.19 -23.53 -34.20
C PRO A 112 2.02 -24.78 -33.91
N PRO A 113 1.41 -25.91 -33.51
CA PRO A 113 2.14 -27.16 -33.27
C PRO A 113 2.81 -27.62 -34.58
N PRO A 114 4.05 -28.16 -34.51
CA PRO A 114 4.74 -28.66 -35.69
C PRO A 114 3.94 -29.82 -36.29
N ARG A 115 3.49 -29.62 -37.53
CA ARG A 115 2.74 -30.61 -38.30
C ARG A 115 3.73 -31.70 -38.72
N MET A 116 3.75 -32.82 -38.01
CA MET A 116 4.53 -34.01 -38.40
C MET A 116 4.01 -34.52 -39.74
N VAL A 117 4.92 -34.63 -40.71
CA VAL A 117 4.75 -35.26 -42.04
C VAL A 117 5.28 -36.68 -42.02
#